data_AF-A0A9P3PJS7-F1
#
_entry.id   AF-A0A9P3PJS7-F1
#
_cell.length_a   1.000
_cell.length_b   1.000
_cell.length_c   1.000
_cell.angle_alpha   90.00
_cell.angle_beta   90.00
_cell.angle_gamma   90.00
#
_symmetry.space_group_name_H-M   'P 1'
#
loop_
_entity.id
_entity.type
_entity.pdbx_description
1 polymer ?
#
loop_
_entity_poly.entity_id
_entity_poly.type
_entity_poly.pdbx_seq_one_letter_code
_entity_poly.pdbx_strand_id
1 'polypeptide(L)'
;MAKEYHGSCLCRSVQFTITGEPFSFYVCHCKNCRKFTGSALSANTFFKPEQVVITKGSEDVKVYRDTDTASGNVLLRSFCPSCGASLFLGNDKKEFTIVSFGTIEEDVDWVPRGERYPECWALSPVSPGARDYGH
;
A
#
# COMPACT_ATOMS: atom_id res chain seq x y z
N MET A 1 10.90 -18.58 15.14
CA MET A 1 10.91 -17.12 14.96
C MET A 1 10.23 -16.81 13.65
N ALA A 2 9.44 -15.74 13.57
CA ALA A 2 8.82 -15.35 12.30
C ALA A 2 9.92 -14.96 11.29
N LYS A 3 9.70 -15.25 10.00
CA LYS A 3 10.60 -14.81 8.93
C LYS A 3 10.61 -13.28 8.88
N GLU A 4 11.78 -12.69 8.64
CA GLU A 4 11.96 -11.24 8.52
C GLU A 4 12.27 -10.88 7.06
N TYR A 5 11.77 -9.74 6.63
CA TYR A 5 11.97 -9.14 5.31
C TYR A 5 12.41 -7.68 5.47
N HIS A 6 13.11 -7.16 4.47
CA HIS A 6 13.64 -5.82 4.46
C HIS A 6 12.96 -5.01 3.37
N GLY A 7 12.86 -3.71 3.63
CA GLY A 7 12.46 -2.77 2.61
C GLY A 7 13.16 -1.43 2.73
N SER A 8 13.23 -0.74 1.61
CA SER A 8 13.83 0.58 1.56
C SER A 8 13.20 1.47 0.50
N CYS A 9 13.36 2.78 0.66
CA CYS A 9 13.10 3.70 -0.44
C CYS A 9 14.20 3.58 -1.51
N LEU A 10 13.96 4.09 -2.73
CA LEU A 10 14.92 4.01 -3.83
C LEU A 10 16.33 4.54 -3.48
N CYS A 11 16.41 5.64 -2.72
CA CYS A 11 17.69 6.20 -2.29
C CYS A 11 18.24 5.60 -0.98
N ARG A 12 17.52 4.65 -0.36
CA ARG A 12 17.88 3.96 0.88
C ARG A 12 18.07 4.86 2.12
N SER A 13 17.56 6.08 2.08
CA SER A 13 17.54 6.97 3.26
C SER A 13 16.55 6.45 4.31
N VAL A 14 15.42 5.91 3.86
CA VAL A 14 14.44 5.20 4.69
C VAL A 14 14.60 3.70 4.52
N GLN A 15 14.75 2.98 5.63
CA GLN A 15 14.83 1.52 5.68
C GLN A 15 13.91 1.00 6.78
N PHE A 16 13.35 -0.18 6.57
CA PHE A 16 12.41 -0.80 7.49
C PHE A 16 12.49 -2.33 7.42
N THR A 17 12.03 -2.98 8.48
CA THR A 17 11.85 -4.43 8.53
C THR A 17 10.38 -4.79 8.63
N ILE A 18 10.06 -5.97 8.11
CA ILE A 18 8.74 -6.59 8.15
C ILE A 18 8.89 -7.97 8.78
N THR A 19 8.07 -8.29 9.77
CA THR A 19 8.02 -9.63 10.36
C THR A 19 6.80 -10.40 9.86
N GLY A 20 7.01 -11.61 9.34
CA GLY A 20 5.95 -12.46 8.79
C GLY A 20 5.44 -12.00 7.43
N GLU A 21 4.41 -12.69 6.94
CA GLU A 21 3.79 -12.44 5.64
C GLU A 21 2.64 -11.43 5.75
N PRO A 22 2.26 -10.75 4.65
CA PRO A 22 1.12 -9.86 4.65
C PRO A 22 -0.16 -10.67 4.87
N PHE A 23 -1.05 -10.18 5.74
CA PHE A 23 -2.35 -10.83 5.93
C PHE A 23 -3.29 -10.61 4.73
N SER A 24 -2.96 -9.68 3.83
CA SER A 24 -3.67 -9.44 2.58
C SER A 24 -2.78 -8.71 1.56
N PHE A 25 -3.06 -8.90 0.26
CA PHE A 25 -2.36 -8.22 -0.84
C PHE A 25 -3.37 -7.90 -1.94
N TYR A 26 -3.50 -6.63 -2.34
CA TYR A 26 -4.33 -6.19 -3.46
C TYR A 26 -3.60 -5.24 -4.39
N VAL A 27 -3.94 -5.31 -5.67
CA VAL A 27 -3.59 -4.30 -6.67
C VAL A 27 -4.73 -3.29 -6.77
N CYS A 28 -4.43 -2.00 -6.68
CA CYS A 28 -5.44 -0.94 -6.79
C CYS A 28 -5.17 -0.06 -8.01
N HIS A 29 -6.21 0.14 -8.81
CA HIS A 29 -6.17 0.93 -10.03
C HIS A 29 -6.83 2.30 -9.91
N CYS A 30 -7.24 2.74 -8.71
CA CYS A 30 -7.92 4.04 -8.58
C CYS A 30 -6.98 5.23 -8.88
N LYS A 31 -7.56 6.34 -9.31
CA LYS A 31 -6.87 7.58 -9.68
C LYS A 31 -5.88 8.04 -8.62
N ASN A 32 -6.24 8.01 -7.34
CA ASN A 32 -5.35 8.42 -6.26
C ASN A 32 -4.17 7.46 -6.10
N CYS A 33 -4.37 6.15 -6.29
CA CYS A 33 -3.28 5.16 -6.27
C CYS A 33 -2.35 5.34 -7.48
N ARG A 34 -2.90 5.60 -8.67
CA ARG A 34 -2.10 5.95 -9.86
C ARG A 34 -1.29 7.23 -9.65
N LYS A 35 -1.92 8.28 -9.14
CA LYS A 35 -1.26 9.55 -8.82
C LYS A 35 -0.17 9.41 -7.75
N PHE A 36 -0.42 8.59 -6.72
CA PHE A 36 0.51 8.41 -5.62
C PHE A 36 1.77 7.65 -6.05
N THR A 37 1.63 6.65 -6.91
CA THR A 37 2.75 5.82 -7.37
C THR A 37 3.40 6.33 -8.66
N GLY A 38 2.70 7.20 -9.41
CA GLY A 38 3.09 7.56 -10.78
C GLY A 38 2.91 6.41 -11.79
N SER A 39 2.36 5.27 -11.38
CA SER A 39 2.19 4.06 -12.19
C SER A 39 0.73 3.87 -12.62
N ALA A 40 0.48 2.85 -13.46
CA ALA A 40 -0.86 2.43 -13.83
C ALA A 40 -1.64 1.84 -12.64
N LEU A 41 -0.95 1.39 -11.59
CA LEU A 41 -1.52 0.70 -10.43
C LEU A 41 -0.67 0.92 -9.17
N SER A 42 -1.22 0.58 -8.01
CA SER A 42 -0.48 0.44 -6.74
C SER A 42 -0.63 -0.99 -6.22
N ALA A 43 0.50 -1.67 -6.00
CA ALA A 43 0.55 -2.99 -5.37
C ALA A 43 0.69 -2.83 -3.85
N ASN A 44 -0.32 -3.24 -3.09
CA ASN A 44 -0.50 -2.91 -1.68
C ASN A 44 -0.50 -4.16 -0.81
N THR A 45 0.55 -4.35 -0.02
CA THR A 45 0.67 -5.46 0.94
C THR A 45 0.29 -5.00 2.34
N PHE A 46 -0.61 -5.72 3.01
CA PHE A 46 -1.22 -5.34 4.28
C PHE A 46 -0.62 -6.12 5.44
N PHE A 47 -0.18 -5.40 6.47
CA PHE A 47 0.45 -5.92 7.67
C PHE A 47 -0.22 -5.36 8.91
N LYS A 48 -0.14 -6.09 10.02
CA LYS A 48 -0.47 -5.51 11.32
C LYS A 48 0.57 -4.43 11.66
N PRO A 49 0.20 -3.37 12.40
CA PRO A 49 1.12 -2.27 12.71
C PRO A 49 2.43 -2.73 13.34
N GLU A 50 2.37 -3.70 14.26
CA GLU A 50 3.52 -4.26 14.97
C GLU A 50 4.48 -5.06 14.07
N GLN A 51 4.05 -5.44 12.87
CA GLN A 51 4.89 -6.19 11.94
C GLN A 51 5.87 -5.30 11.17
N VAL A 52 5.66 -3.98 11.11
CA VAL A 52 6.43 -3.06 10.29
C VAL A 52 7.17 -2.07 11.17
N VAL A 53 8.51 -2.08 11.12
CA VAL A 53 9.36 -1.20 11.93
C VAL A 53 10.32 -0.44 11.04
N ILE A 54 10.25 0.89 11.08
CA ILE A 54 11.25 1.74 10.40
C ILE A 54 12.54 1.66 11.21
N THR A 55 13.60 1.13 10.61
CA THR A 55 14.91 0.95 11.23
C THR A 55 15.86 2.13 10.97
N LYS A 56 15.58 2.93 9.93
CA LYS A 56 16.35 4.13 9.58
C LYS A 56 15.49 5.17 8.86
N GLY A 57 15.75 6.46 9.11
CA GLY A 57 15.19 7.57 8.34
C GLY A 57 13.71 7.82 8.62
N SER A 58 13.26 7.59 9.85
CA SER A 58 11.87 7.85 10.25
C SER A 58 11.51 9.33 10.19
N GLU A 59 12.48 10.19 10.48
CA GLU A 59 12.46 11.64 10.38
C GLU A 59 12.38 12.14 8.93
N ASP A 60 12.85 11.34 7.99
CA ASP A 60 12.82 11.66 6.56
C ASP A 60 11.45 11.38 5.95
N VAL A 61 10.61 10.55 6.57
CA VAL A 61 9.29 10.19 6.02
C VAL A 61 8.34 11.39 6.06
N LYS A 62 7.77 11.74 4.91
CA LYS A 62 6.66 12.70 4.81
C LYS A 62 5.35 11.98 4.63
N VAL A 63 4.29 12.54 5.22
CA VAL A 63 2.93 12.00 5.17
C VAL A 63 2.02 13.00 4.48
N TYR A 64 1.39 12.57 3.40
CA TYR A 64 0.29 13.28 2.76
C TYR A 64 -1.04 12.71 3.28
N ARG A 65 -1.94 13.61 3.71
CA ARG A 65 -3.27 13.25 4.19
C ARG A 65 -4.27 13.31 3.04
N ASP A 66 -4.55 12.16 2.44
CA ASP A 66 -5.46 12.03 1.32
C ASP A 66 -6.91 11.94 1.82
N THR A 67 -7.66 13.04 1.71
CA THR A 67 -9.06 13.13 2.13
C THR A 67 -10.04 12.88 0.98
N ASP A 68 -9.57 12.85 -0.27
CA ASP A 68 -10.39 12.71 -1.48
C ASP A 68 -10.22 11.30 -2.07
N THR A 69 -10.49 10.27 -1.27
CA THR A 69 -10.37 8.88 -1.72
C THR A 69 -11.69 8.38 -2.28
N ALA A 70 -11.63 7.47 -3.26
CA ALA A 70 -12.81 6.79 -3.81
C ALA A 70 -13.63 6.03 -2.74
N SER A 71 -13.05 5.74 -1.57
CA SER A 71 -13.73 5.07 -0.46
C SER A 71 -14.44 6.01 0.50
N GLY A 72 -14.22 7.33 0.39
CA GLY A 72 -14.66 8.34 1.35
C GLY A 72 -13.85 8.36 2.66
N ASN A 73 -12.99 7.37 2.91
CA ASN A 73 -12.13 7.35 4.08
C ASN A 73 -10.84 8.14 3.85
N VAL A 74 -10.32 8.79 4.91
CA VAL A 74 -9.00 9.42 4.87
C VAL A 74 -7.92 8.35 4.83
N LEU A 75 -6.94 8.53 3.94
CA LEU A 75 -5.78 7.65 3.82
C LEU A 75 -4.49 8.45 4.03
N LEU A 76 -3.65 7.98 4.94
CA LEU A 76 -2.33 8.55 5.17
C LEU A 76 -1.37 7.90 4.17
N ARG A 77 -0.69 8.70 3.35
CA ARG A 77 0.24 8.25 2.33
C ARG A 77 1.64 8.72 2.69
N SER A 78 2.51 7.78 3.04
CA SER A 78 3.88 8.05 3.47
C SER A 78 4.84 7.86 2.31
N PHE A 79 5.76 8.80 2.10
CA PHE A 79 6.72 8.77 1.00
C PHE A 79 8.08 9.34 1.43
N CYS A 80 9.12 8.96 0.70
CA CYS A 80 10.45 9.54 0.85
C CYS A 80 10.54 10.86 0.08
N PRO A 81 10.79 12.01 0.71
CA PRO A 81 10.89 13.29 0.02
C PRO A 81 12.14 13.40 -0.85
N SER A 82 13.19 12.62 -0.56
CA SER A 82 14.45 12.68 -1.29
C SER A 82 14.40 11.97 -2.64
N CYS A 83 13.60 10.91 -2.78
CA CYS A 83 13.48 10.15 -4.04
C CYS A 83 12.05 9.99 -4.56
N GLY A 84 11.04 10.44 -3.82
CA GLY A 84 9.63 10.34 -4.22
C GLY A 84 9.00 8.96 -4.03
N ALA A 85 9.75 7.94 -3.60
CA ALA A 85 9.22 6.59 -3.44
C ALA A 85 8.03 6.55 -2.46
N SER A 86 6.93 5.94 -2.87
CA SER A 86 5.80 5.57 -2.01
C SER A 86 6.23 4.46 -1.06
N LEU A 87 6.07 4.68 0.24
CA LEU A 87 6.52 3.73 1.27
C LEU A 87 5.35 3.01 1.90
N PHE A 88 4.50 3.76 2.61
CA PHE A 88 3.44 3.19 3.43
C PHE A 88 2.11 3.88 3.20
N LEU A 89 1.02 3.15 3.40
CA LEU A 89 -0.30 3.74 3.53
C LEU A 89 -0.97 3.25 4.82
N GLY A 90 -1.87 4.04 5.39
CA GLY A 90 -2.58 3.66 6.61
C GLY A 90 -3.74 4.59 6.92
N ASN A 91 -4.34 4.42 8.08
CA ASN A 91 -5.40 5.29 8.59
C ASN A 91 -5.00 5.88 9.95
N ASP A 92 -5.76 6.86 10.43
CA ASP A 92 -5.46 7.50 11.73
C ASP A 92 -5.60 6.55 12.92
N LYS A 93 -6.44 5.51 12.78
CA LYS A 93 -6.64 4.49 13.82
C LYS A 93 -5.46 3.53 13.93
N LYS A 94 -4.54 3.53 12.97
CA LYS A 94 -3.39 2.62 12.87
C LYS A 94 -3.82 1.16 13.04
N GLU A 95 -4.93 0.76 12.41
CA GLU A 95 -5.42 -0.62 12.49
C GLU A 95 -4.60 -1.59 11.61
N PHE A 96 -3.95 -1.05 10.59
CA PHE A 96 -3.09 -1.76 9.67
C PHE A 96 -2.04 -0.81 9.07
N THR A 97 -0.96 -1.40 8.58
CA THR A 97 0.05 -0.72 7.75
C THR A 97 0.05 -1.38 6.38
N ILE A 98 -0.15 -0.59 5.33
CA ILE A 98 0.07 -1.01 3.96
C ILE A 98 1.52 -0.67 3.62
N VAL A 99 2.31 -1.65 3.19
CA VAL A 99 3.62 -1.43 2.58
C VAL A 99 3.44 -1.48 1.06
N SER A 100 4.05 -0.53 0.37
CA SER A 100 4.12 -0.52 -1.10
C SER A 100 4.98 -1.69 -1.55
N PHE A 101 4.43 -2.62 -2.34
CA PHE A 101 5.13 -3.87 -2.65
C PHE A 101 6.52 -3.66 -3.28
N GLY A 102 6.65 -2.64 -4.13
CA GLY A 102 7.90 -2.33 -4.83
C GLY A 102 9.03 -1.77 -3.95
N THR A 103 8.84 -1.64 -2.64
CA THR A 103 9.89 -1.24 -1.69
C THR A 103 10.43 -2.41 -0.86
N ILE A 104 9.95 -3.63 -1.09
CA ILE A 104 10.49 -4.86 -0.49
C ILE A 104 11.71 -5.30 -1.30
N GLU A 105 12.79 -5.65 -0.62
CA GLU A 105 14.08 -5.96 -1.25
C GLU A 105 14.22 -7.45 -1.61
N GLU A 106 13.58 -8.34 -0.84
CA GLU A 106 13.62 -9.77 -1.12
C GLU A 106 12.68 -10.16 -2.26
N ASP A 107 13.12 -11.15 -3.06
CA ASP A 107 12.24 -11.87 -3.97
C ASP A 107 11.26 -12.73 -3.15
N VAL A 108 10.01 -12.26 -3.06
CA VAL A 108 8.92 -12.94 -2.37
C VAL A 108 7.93 -13.53 -3.36
N ASP A 109 7.32 -14.65 -3.00
CA ASP A 109 6.30 -15.37 -3.77
C ASP A 109 4.86 -14.94 -3.43
N TRP A 110 4.70 -13.77 -2.79
CA TRP A 110 3.39 -13.25 -2.41
C TRP A 110 2.57 -12.88 -3.64
N VAL A 111 1.38 -13.46 -3.75
CA VAL A 111 0.46 -13.20 -4.85
C VAL A 111 -0.68 -12.28 -4.43
N PRO A 112 -1.10 -11.32 -5.28
CA PRO A 112 -2.30 -10.54 -5.02
C PRO A 112 -3.54 -11.43 -4.91
N ARG A 113 -4.41 -11.14 -3.94
CA ARG A 113 -5.73 -11.78 -3.83
C ARG A 113 -6.74 -11.26 -4.85
N GLY A 114 -6.40 -10.20 -5.58
CA GLY A 114 -7.24 -9.63 -6.63
C GLY A 114 -6.88 -8.19 -6.93
N GLU A 115 -7.59 -7.63 -7.91
CA GLU A 115 -7.41 -6.27 -8.39
C GLU A 115 -8.67 -5.45 -8.17
N ARG A 116 -8.50 -4.19 -7.73
CA ARG A 116 -9.61 -3.26 -7.49
C ARG A 116 -9.62 -2.17 -8.54
N TYR A 117 -10.79 -1.96 -9.14
CA TYR A 117 -11.06 -0.89 -10.11
C TYR A 117 -12.18 0.04 -9.61
N PRO A 118 -11.93 0.91 -8.62
CA PRO A 118 -12.92 1.80 -8.01
C PRO A 118 -13.33 2.96 -8.92
N GLU A 119 -13.16 2.87 -10.23
CA GLU A 119 -13.60 3.89 -11.19
C GLU A 119 -14.43 3.24 -12.31
N CYS A 120 -14.12 1.98 -12.65
CA CYS A 120 -14.88 1.21 -13.63
C CYS A 120 -16.28 0.82 -13.13
N TRP A 121 -16.52 0.75 -11.81
CA TRP A 121 -17.87 0.54 -11.26
C TRP A 121 -18.82 1.70 -11.56
N ALA A 122 -18.32 2.91 -11.79
CA ALA A 122 -19.15 4.06 -12.15
C ALA A 122 -19.51 4.11 -13.65
N LEU A 123 -18.84 3.31 -14.49
CA LEU A 123 -18.96 3.35 -15.95
C LEU A 123 -19.54 2.06 -16.56
N SER A 124 -19.72 1.00 -15.77
CA SER A 124 -20.39 -0.20 -16.25
C SER A 124 -21.91 -0.01 -16.15
N PRO A 125 -22.68 -0.13 -17.26
CA PRO A 125 -24.15 -0.15 -17.20
C PRO A 125 -24.68 -1.39 -16.46
N VAL A 126 -23.80 -2.31 -16.07
CA VAL A 126 -24.15 -3.52 -15.31
C VAL A 126 -23.75 -3.32 -13.85
N SER A 127 -24.71 -2.82 -13.06
CA SER A 127 -25.12 -3.34 -11.74
C SER A 127 -25.26 -2.30 -10.61
N PRO A 128 -26.50 -2.04 -10.17
CA PRO A 128 -26.77 -1.94 -8.74
C PRO A 128 -26.79 -3.38 -8.19
N GLY A 129 -25.77 -3.77 -7.42
CA GLY A 129 -25.84 -4.97 -6.57
C GLY A 129 -25.07 -6.23 -7.01
N ALA A 130 -23.92 -6.11 -7.69
CA ALA A 130 -23.05 -7.27 -7.91
C ALA A 130 -22.40 -7.74 -6.59
N ARG A 131 -23.11 -8.61 -5.87
CA ARG A 131 -22.46 -9.73 -5.18
C ARG A 131 -21.91 -10.62 -6.28
N ASP A 132 -20.60 -10.72 -6.39
CA ASP A 132 -20.02 -11.93 -6.95
C ASP A 132 -18.79 -12.32 -6.12
N TYR A 133 -19.03 -13.32 -5.27
CA TYR A 133 -18.01 -14.08 -4.60
C TYR A 133 -17.64 -15.24 -5.53
N GLY A 134 -16.36 -15.32 -5.89
CA GLY A 134 -15.74 -16.56 -6.36
C GLY A 134 -15.46 -16.62 -7.86
N HIS A 135 -14.18 -16.77 -8.19
CA HIS A 135 -13.62 -18.09 -8.52
C HIS A 135 -12.20 -18.18 -7.98
#